data_AF-A0A6M2EGN2-F1
#
_entry.id   AF-A0A6M2EGN2-F1
#
_cell.length_a   1.000
_cell.length_b   1.000
_cell.length_c   1.000
_cell.angle_alpha   90.00
_cell.angle_beta   90.00
_cell.angle_gamma   90.00
#
_symmetry.space_group_name_H-M   'P 1'
#
loop_
_entity.id
_entity.type
_entity.pdbx_description
1 polymer ?
#
loop_
_entity_poly.entity_id
_entity_poly.type
_entity_poly.pdbx_seq_one_letter_code
_entity_poly.pdbx_strand_id
1 'polypeptide(L)'
;MSDSGECYDSKRPIEDDDDDIVESDIDLDNTDVVEPDNDPPQKMGDPAVEVTEEKRDAAQTEKAKAMDAISEGNLDEAIDHLTEAIVLNPISAILYATRASVFVKLKKPHAAIRDADAALAINPDSAKGYKVRGMARAMLGQWEQAASDLQMASKLDYDDEIGSVLKKVEPNARKIEEHHIKYERLQKERELRKAERERKQEAEPQEREALSALNEGQVIGIHSARELDPKLNAASKTSRLAILYFTATWCGPCRMISPIFTSLAAKYPKVVFLKVDIDEAREVASSWNISSVPTFYFIKNGKEIDKVVGADKNGLERKIEQHAG
;
A
#
# COMPACT_ATOMS: atom_id res chain seq x y z
N MET A 1 57.39 5.28 22.43
CA MET A 1 56.18 5.81 23.08
C MET A 1 55.18 6.02 21.96
N SER A 2 54.31 5.03 21.78
CA SER A 2 52.86 5.12 22.07
C SER A 2 52.14 5.85 20.93
N ASP A 3 51.56 5.13 19.98
CA ASP A 3 50.27 4.39 20.04
C ASP A 3 49.07 5.30 19.74
N SER A 4 48.08 4.70 19.10
CA SER A 4 46.74 5.15 18.68
C SER A 4 46.71 6.10 17.47
N GLY A 5 46.11 5.77 16.32
CA GLY A 5 45.13 4.73 16.00
C GLY A 5 43.75 5.37 15.86
N GLU A 6 43.38 5.73 14.63
CA GLU A 6 41.97 5.93 14.27
C GLU A 6 41.68 5.21 12.95
N CYS A 7 40.93 4.12 13.11
CA CYS A 7 40.35 3.30 12.06
C CYS A 7 39.24 4.11 11.38
N TYR A 8 39.40 4.43 10.10
CA TYR A 8 38.29 4.92 9.28
C TYR A 8 37.28 3.78 9.10
N ASP A 9 36.22 3.79 9.92
CA ASP A 9 35.02 2.99 9.70
C ASP A 9 34.34 3.48 8.42
N SER A 10 34.69 2.82 7.31
CA SER A 10 34.05 3.01 6.02
C SER A 10 32.64 2.41 6.06
N LYS A 11 31.71 3.07 6.76
CA LYS A 11 30.29 2.93 6.45
C LYS A 11 30.09 3.49 5.05
N ARG A 12 30.05 2.60 4.06
CA ARG A 12 29.55 2.94 2.73
C ARG A 12 28.18 3.58 2.94
N PRO A 13 27.94 4.79 2.40
CA PRO A 13 26.58 5.29 2.30
C PRO A 13 25.80 4.25 1.52
N ILE A 14 24.70 3.77 2.09
CA ILE A 14 23.65 3.14 1.30
C ILE A 14 23.27 4.24 0.30
N GLU A 15 23.51 4.00 -0.98
CA GLU A 15 22.96 4.85 -2.03
C GLU A 15 21.44 4.73 -1.89
N ASP A 16 20.86 5.68 -1.15
CA ASP A 16 19.47 6.03 -1.27
C ASP A 16 19.32 6.52 -2.71
N ASP A 17 19.02 5.60 -3.63
CA ASP A 17 18.39 5.97 -4.88
C ASP A 17 17.10 6.69 -4.49
N ASP A 18 17.15 8.03 -4.54
CA ASP A 18 16.04 8.96 -4.48
C ASP A 18 15.10 8.66 -5.66
N ASP A 19 14.41 7.51 -5.60
CA ASP A 19 13.23 7.18 -6.40
C ASP A 19 12.03 7.98 -5.87
N ASP A 20 12.22 9.27 -5.59
CA ASP A 20 11.13 10.14 -5.23
C ASP A 20 10.19 10.20 -6.42
N ILE A 21 8.97 9.74 -6.18
CA ILE A 21 7.92 9.80 -7.18
C ILE A 21 7.72 11.30 -7.38
N VAL A 22 8.09 11.81 -8.57
CA VAL A 22 7.88 13.20 -8.95
C VAL A 22 6.48 13.30 -9.50
N GLU A 23 5.66 14.15 -8.88
CA GLU A 23 4.30 14.43 -9.36
C GLU A 23 4.38 15.20 -10.67
N SER A 24 3.82 14.62 -11.72
CA SER A 24 3.79 15.30 -13.02
C SER A 24 2.66 16.31 -13.02
N ASP A 25 2.95 17.55 -13.40
CA ASP A 25 1.93 18.56 -13.60
C ASP A 25 0.85 18.07 -14.57
N ILE A 26 -0.41 18.27 -14.19
CA ILE A 26 -1.58 17.91 -15.00
C ILE A 26 -1.99 19.13 -15.82
N ASP A 27 -2.10 18.97 -17.14
CA ASP A 27 -2.59 20.00 -18.04
C ASP A 27 -4.13 20.10 -17.97
N LEU A 28 -4.63 21.09 -17.25
CA LEU A 28 -6.06 21.35 -17.04
C LEU A 28 -6.51 22.60 -17.79
N ASP A 29 -7.68 22.55 -18.42
CA ASP A 29 -8.29 23.73 -19.03
C ASP A 29 -8.89 24.63 -17.95
N ASN A 30 -8.15 25.68 -17.57
CA ASN A 30 -8.56 26.63 -16.54
C ASN A 30 -9.16 27.92 -17.11
N THR A 31 -9.60 27.92 -18.39
CA THR A 31 -10.08 29.14 -19.08
C THR A 31 -11.25 29.82 -18.36
N ASP A 32 -12.15 29.04 -17.77
CA ASP A 32 -13.35 29.54 -17.06
C ASP A 32 -13.14 29.69 -15.54
N VAL A 33 -11.93 29.45 -15.03
CA VAL A 33 -11.59 29.62 -13.61
C VAL A 33 -11.48 31.10 -13.29
N VAL A 34 -12.06 31.50 -12.16
CA VAL A 34 -12.04 32.88 -11.66
C VAL A 34 -11.32 32.94 -10.33
N GLU A 35 -10.81 34.13 -10.01
CA GLU A 35 -10.25 34.39 -8.69
C GLU A 35 -11.33 34.22 -7.61
N PRO A 36 -10.99 33.61 -6.46
CA PRO A 36 -11.94 33.46 -5.37
C PRO A 36 -12.41 34.82 -4.82
N ASP A 37 -13.69 34.96 -4.51
CA ASP A 37 -14.19 36.12 -3.77
C ASP A 37 -13.68 36.09 -2.32
N ASN A 38 -13.08 37.19 -1.90
CA ASN A 38 -12.53 37.42 -0.56
C ASN A 38 -13.39 38.41 0.25
N ASP A 39 -14.67 38.56 -0.13
CA ASP A 39 -15.62 39.40 0.58
C ASP A 39 -15.95 38.79 1.97
N PRO A 40 -16.29 39.62 2.98
CA PRO A 40 -16.81 39.11 4.24
C PRO A 40 -18.03 38.21 4.02
N PRO A 41 -18.24 37.18 4.87
CA PRO A 41 -19.40 36.29 4.72
C PRO A 41 -20.73 37.06 4.71
N GLN A 42 -21.56 36.85 3.67
CA GLN A 42 -22.88 37.46 3.59
C GLN A 42 -23.80 37.04 4.75
N LYS A 43 -24.81 37.86 5.02
CA LYS A 43 -25.82 37.62 6.05
C LYS A 43 -26.63 36.36 5.73
N MET A 44 -26.67 35.41 6.67
CA MET A 44 -27.31 34.09 6.50
C MET A 44 -28.64 33.95 7.25
N GLY A 45 -29.14 35.00 7.91
CA GLY A 45 -30.29 34.86 8.81
C GLY A 45 -29.96 34.07 10.09
N ASP A 46 -30.92 33.98 11.01
CA ASP A 46 -30.79 33.20 12.25
C ASP A 46 -31.76 32.00 12.19
N PRO A 47 -31.26 30.76 12.04
CA PRO A 47 -32.10 29.56 11.98
C PRO A 47 -33.02 29.35 13.18
N ALA A 48 -32.74 29.97 14.33
CA ALA A 48 -33.57 29.88 15.53
C ALA A 48 -34.81 30.80 15.51
N VAL A 49 -34.92 31.70 14.52
CA VAL A 49 -36.06 32.61 14.39
C VAL A 49 -37.34 31.83 14.13
N GLU A 50 -38.36 32.06 14.94
CA GLU A 50 -39.69 31.54 14.68
C GLU A 50 -40.29 32.19 13.42
N VAL A 51 -40.61 31.33 12.44
CA VAL A 51 -41.14 31.71 11.14
C VAL A 51 -42.67 31.60 11.16
N THR A 52 -43.32 32.71 11.55
CA THR A 52 -44.78 32.88 11.52
C THR A 52 -45.29 32.97 10.08
N GLU A 53 -46.61 32.80 9.88
CA GLU A 53 -47.24 32.92 8.56
C GLU A 53 -46.99 34.30 7.94
N GLU A 54 -47.12 35.37 8.72
CA GLU A 54 -46.80 36.75 8.31
C GLU A 54 -45.35 36.90 7.80
N LYS A 55 -44.38 36.27 8.47
CA LYS A 55 -42.98 36.27 8.02
C LYS A 55 -42.78 35.46 6.75
N ARG A 56 -43.52 34.36 6.56
CA ARG A 56 -43.47 33.58 5.30
C ARG A 56 -43.99 34.40 4.13
N ASP A 57 -45.10 35.10 4.33
CA ASP A 57 -45.70 35.95 3.29
C ASP A 57 -44.81 37.15 2.96
N ALA A 58 -44.22 37.77 3.99
CA ALA A 58 -43.23 38.84 3.80
C ALA A 58 -41.99 38.32 3.05
N ALA A 59 -41.45 37.16 3.43
CA ALA A 59 -40.31 36.55 2.75
C ALA A 59 -40.63 36.19 1.29
N GLN A 60 -41.86 35.73 1.01
CA GLN A 60 -42.30 35.42 -0.34
C GLN A 60 -42.47 36.70 -1.18
N THR A 61 -42.89 37.80 -0.56
CA THR A 61 -42.98 39.11 -1.21
C THR A 61 -41.59 39.64 -1.58
N GLU A 62 -40.62 39.58 -0.65
CA GLU A 62 -39.23 39.96 -0.94
C GLU A 62 -38.58 39.05 -1.99
N LYS A 63 -38.87 37.74 -1.96
CA LYS A 63 -38.44 36.81 -3.02
C LYS A 63 -39.01 37.21 -4.39
N ALA A 64 -40.27 37.64 -4.47
CA ALA A 64 -40.86 38.06 -5.74
C ALA A 64 -40.14 39.30 -6.30
N LYS A 65 -39.89 40.32 -5.47
CA LYS A 65 -39.09 41.50 -5.85
C LYS A 65 -37.69 41.12 -6.33
N ALA A 66 -37.04 40.16 -5.66
CA ALA A 66 -35.75 39.67 -6.10
C ALA A 66 -35.81 39.01 -7.48
N MET A 67 -36.88 38.26 -7.79
CA MET A 67 -37.05 37.65 -9.11
C MET A 67 -37.26 38.71 -10.19
N ASP A 68 -38.01 39.77 -9.89
CA ASP A 68 -38.19 40.91 -10.79
C ASP A 68 -36.83 41.58 -11.07
N ALA A 69 -36.06 41.89 -10.03
CA ALA A 69 -34.70 42.44 -10.14
C ALA A 69 -33.75 41.52 -10.93
N ILE A 70 -33.83 40.19 -10.76
CA ILE A 70 -33.06 39.22 -11.57
C ILE A 70 -33.44 39.31 -13.04
N SER A 71 -34.72 39.48 -13.35
CA SER A 71 -35.23 39.57 -14.73
C SER A 71 -34.80 40.87 -15.41
N GLU A 72 -34.67 41.95 -14.64
CA GLU A 72 -34.18 43.25 -15.10
C GLU A 72 -32.65 43.33 -15.16
N GLY A 73 -31.94 42.36 -14.56
CA GLY A 73 -30.48 42.29 -14.50
C GLY A 73 -29.87 43.06 -13.32
N ASN A 74 -30.68 43.59 -12.39
CA ASN A 74 -30.23 44.28 -11.18
C ASN A 74 -29.82 43.24 -10.11
N LEU A 75 -28.65 42.62 -10.31
CA LEU A 75 -28.22 41.49 -9.49
C LEU A 75 -27.90 41.85 -8.03
N ASP A 76 -27.37 43.05 -7.76
CA ASP A 76 -27.11 43.51 -6.38
C ASP A 76 -28.42 43.75 -5.61
N GLU A 77 -29.40 44.40 -6.24
CA GLU A 77 -30.74 44.60 -5.67
C GLU A 77 -31.45 43.26 -5.41
N ALA A 78 -31.28 42.29 -6.31
CA ALA A 78 -31.78 40.94 -6.10
C ALA A 78 -31.15 40.26 -4.87
N ILE A 79 -29.86 40.47 -4.60
CA ILE A 79 -29.19 39.97 -3.39
C ILE A 79 -29.76 40.61 -2.15
N ASP A 80 -30.01 41.92 -2.16
CA ASP A 80 -30.58 42.64 -1.01
C ASP A 80 -31.97 42.09 -0.67
N HIS A 81 -32.86 41.96 -1.66
CA HIS A 81 -34.18 41.38 -1.48
C HIS A 81 -34.13 39.91 -1.02
N LEU A 82 -33.24 39.08 -1.59
CA LEU A 82 -33.07 37.70 -1.13
C LEU A 82 -32.51 37.62 0.29
N THR A 83 -31.65 38.56 0.66
CA THR A 83 -31.08 38.64 2.01
C THR A 83 -32.15 38.97 3.03
N GLU A 84 -33.04 39.93 2.73
CA GLU A 84 -34.18 40.23 3.59
C GLU A 84 -35.15 39.04 3.68
N ALA A 85 -35.44 38.40 2.55
CA ALA A 85 -36.27 37.18 2.53
C ALA A 85 -35.68 36.06 3.42
N ILE A 86 -34.36 35.88 3.41
CA ILE A 86 -33.66 34.88 4.24
C ILE A 86 -33.73 35.25 5.72
N VAL A 87 -33.61 36.53 6.08
CA VAL A 87 -33.74 36.98 7.47
C VAL A 87 -35.14 36.73 8.01
N LEU A 88 -36.17 36.89 7.16
CA LEU A 88 -37.56 36.63 7.50
C LEU A 88 -37.88 35.12 7.56
N ASN A 89 -37.30 34.31 6.66
CA ASN A 89 -37.51 32.87 6.60
C ASN A 89 -36.18 32.10 6.36
N PRO A 90 -35.38 31.90 7.41
CA PRO A 90 -34.04 31.31 7.31
C PRO A 90 -34.03 29.79 7.12
N ILE A 91 -35.20 29.14 7.13
CA ILE A 91 -35.35 27.69 6.92
C ILE A 91 -35.81 27.35 5.49
N SER A 92 -35.73 28.30 4.56
CA SER A 92 -36.18 28.11 3.18
C SER A 92 -35.02 27.81 2.23
N ALA A 93 -34.83 26.54 1.88
CA ALA A 93 -33.76 26.10 0.97
C ALA A 93 -33.75 26.84 -0.37
N ILE A 94 -34.94 27.16 -0.90
CA ILE A 94 -35.09 27.82 -2.21
C ILE A 94 -34.56 29.26 -2.21
N LEU A 95 -34.62 29.96 -1.07
CA LEU A 95 -34.10 31.33 -0.96
C LEU A 95 -32.58 31.34 -1.10
N TYR A 96 -31.89 30.50 -0.33
CA TYR A 96 -30.44 30.34 -0.44
C TYR A 96 -30.02 29.85 -1.83
N ALA A 97 -30.66 28.80 -2.37
CA ALA A 97 -30.32 28.30 -3.70
C ALA A 97 -30.55 29.35 -4.82
N THR A 98 -31.50 30.27 -4.63
CA THR A 98 -31.73 31.38 -5.56
C THR A 98 -30.66 32.45 -5.40
N ARG A 99 -30.30 32.84 -4.17
CA ARG A 99 -29.24 33.83 -3.93
C ARG A 99 -27.86 33.31 -4.38
N ALA A 100 -27.58 32.03 -4.17
CA ALA A 100 -26.42 31.35 -4.74
C ALA A 100 -26.35 31.48 -6.27
N SER A 101 -27.48 31.31 -6.97
CA SER A 101 -27.51 31.46 -8.44
C SER A 101 -27.20 32.90 -8.88
N VAL A 102 -27.57 33.91 -8.09
CA VAL A 102 -27.22 35.31 -8.34
C VAL A 102 -25.72 35.54 -8.10
N PHE A 103 -25.16 34.96 -7.03
CA PHE A 103 -23.71 35.01 -6.78
C PHE A 103 -22.88 34.34 -7.88
N VAL A 104 -23.34 33.22 -8.46
CA VAL A 104 -22.70 32.61 -9.63
C VAL A 104 -22.68 33.59 -10.81
N LYS A 105 -23.80 34.28 -11.10
CA LYS A 105 -23.86 35.31 -12.17
C LYS A 105 -22.92 36.49 -11.91
N LEU A 106 -22.71 36.86 -10.64
CA LEU A 106 -21.77 37.90 -10.21
C LEU A 106 -20.31 37.42 -10.09
N LYS A 107 -20.04 36.15 -10.42
CA LYS A 107 -18.71 35.54 -10.25
C LYS A 107 -18.18 35.60 -8.81
N LYS A 108 -19.05 35.37 -7.83
CA LYS A 108 -18.72 35.24 -6.40
C LYS A 108 -18.88 33.79 -5.92
N PRO A 109 -17.97 32.88 -6.31
CA PRO A 109 -18.12 31.44 -6.07
C PRO A 109 -18.14 31.02 -4.59
N HIS A 110 -17.34 31.60 -3.68
CA HIS A 110 -17.38 31.29 -2.25
C HIS A 110 -18.70 31.72 -1.62
N ALA A 111 -19.21 32.92 -1.93
CA ALA A 111 -20.54 33.33 -1.51
C ALA A 111 -21.64 32.38 -2.00
N ALA A 112 -21.57 31.95 -3.27
CA ALA A 112 -22.48 30.97 -3.84
C ALA A 112 -22.41 29.60 -3.14
N ILE A 113 -21.20 29.09 -2.85
CA ILE A 113 -21.01 27.81 -2.16
C ILE A 113 -21.63 27.86 -0.76
N ARG A 114 -21.42 28.93 0.01
CA ARG A 114 -21.98 29.08 1.36
C ARG A 114 -23.51 29.03 1.35
N ASP A 115 -24.15 29.71 0.40
CA ASP A 115 -25.60 29.66 0.24
C ASP A 115 -26.07 28.29 -0.26
N ALA A 116 -25.35 27.66 -1.18
CA ALA A 116 -25.69 26.34 -1.70
C ALA A 116 -25.61 25.26 -0.60
N ASP A 117 -24.59 25.33 0.26
CA ASP A 117 -24.45 24.44 1.41
C ASP A 117 -25.57 24.65 2.43
N ALA A 118 -25.98 25.90 2.70
CA ALA A 118 -27.14 26.18 3.53
C ALA A 118 -28.44 25.63 2.91
N ALA A 119 -28.62 25.76 1.59
CA ALA A 119 -29.76 25.20 0.88
C ALA A 119 -29.82 23.67 1.00
N LEU A 120 -28.68 23.00 0.83
CA LEU A 120 -28.56 21.54 0.90
C LEU A 120 -28.62 20.99 2.33
N ALA A 121 -28.22 21.77 3.33
CA ALA A 121 -28.43 21.42 4.73
C ALA A 121 -29.92 21.42 5.11
N ILE A 122 -30.71 22.31 4.52
CA ILE A 122 -32.16 22.40 4.72
C ILE A 122 -32.89 21.35 3.87
N ASN A 123 -32.51 21.20 2.59
CA ASN A 123 -33.08 20.24 1.66
C ASN A 123 -31.98 19.50 0.89
N PRO A 124 -31.57 18.30 1.37
CA PRO A 124 -30.54 17.49 0.73
C PRO A 124 -30.87 16.99 -0.68
N ASP A 125 -32.14 17.02 -1.10
CA ASP A 125 -32.61 16.60 -2.41
C ASP A 125 -32.82 17.80 -3.38
N SER A 126 -32.24 18.96 -3.06
CA SER A 126 -32.35 20.15 -3.91
C SER A 126 -31.44 20.07 -5.14
N ALA A 127 -32.02 19.72 -6.30
CA ALA A 127 -31.30 19.75 -7.59
C ALA A 127 -30.65 21.13 -7.87
N LYS A 128 -31.38 22.22 -7.59
CA LYS A 128 -30.88 23.60 -7.73
C LYS A 128 -29.68 23.86 -6.81
N GLY A 129 -29.71 23.37 -5.57
CA GLY A 129 -28.61 23.50 -4.61
C GLY A 129 -27.33 22.84 -5.10
N TYR A 130 -27.41 21.59 -5.59
CA TYR A 130 -26.26 20.93 -6.21
C TYR A 130 -25.78 21.64 -7.48
N LYS A 131 -26.70 22.05 -8.37
CA LYS A 131 -26.35 22.76 -9.61
C LYS A 131 -25.51 24.00 -9.34
N VAL A 132 -25.98 24.89 -8.46
CA VAL A 132 -25.27 26.15 -8.18
C VAL A 132 -23.96 25.92 -7.43
N ARG A 133 -23.88 24.92 -6.53
CA ARG A 133 -22.62 24.55 -5.87
C ARG A 133 -21.61 24.00 -6.86
N GLY A 134 -22.03 23.11 -7.75
CA GLY A 134 -21.18 22.54 -8.79
C GLY A 134 -20.65 23.59 -9.77
N MET A 135 -21.50 24.53 -10.20
CA MET A 135 -21.06 25.67 -11.01
C MET A 135 -20.04 26.55 -10.27
N ALA A 136 -20.31 26.90 -9.01
CA ALA A 136 -19.39 27.73 -8.22
C ALA A 136 -18.05 27.02 -7.95
N ARG A 137 -18.05 25.71 -7.74
CA ARG A 137 -16.83 24.89 -7.61
C ARG A 137 -16.04 24.81 -8.90
N ALA A 138 -16.72 24.69 -10.05
CA ALA A 138 -16.07 24.72 -11.36
C ALA A 138 -15.36 26.06 -11.60
N MET A 139 -15.98 27.17 -11.19
CA MET A 139 -15.37 28.51 -11.23
C MET A 139 -14.11 28.63 -10.38
N LEU A 140 -13.96 27.82 -9.33
CA LEU A 140 -12.75 27.76 -8.48
C LEU A 140 -11.74 26.70 -8.93
N GLY A 141 -11.97 26.02 -10.06
CA GLY A 141 -11.12 24.92 -10.52
C GLY A 141 -11.23 23.65 -9.65
N GLN A 142 -12.26 23.54 -8.82
CA GLN A 142 -12.54 22.36 -7.99
C GLN A 142 -13.28 21.31 -8.83
N TRP A 143 -12.60 20.77 -9.85
CA TRP A 143 -13.22 20.03 -10.95
C TRP A 143 -13.89 18.72 -10.51
N GLU A 144 -13.28 17.95 -9.62
CA GLU A 144 -13.85 16.68 -9.13
C GLU A 144 -15.13 16.92 -8.32
N GLN A 145 -15.10 17.88 -7.39
CA GLN A 145 -16.25 18.23 -6.56
C GLN A 145 -17.36 18.87 -7.41
N ALA A 146 -17.00 19.67 -8.40
CA ALA A 146 -17.94 20.26 -9.36
C ALA A 146 -18.63 19.17 -10.20
N ALA A 147 -17.88 18.21 -10.75
CA ALA A 147 -18.43 17.10 -11.51
C ALA A 147 -19.43 16.29 -10.67
N SER A 148 -19.05 15.96 -9.44
CA SER A 148 -19.90 15.21 -8.51
C SER A 148 -21.22 15.92 -8.21
N ASP A 149 -21.17 17.22 -7.89
CA ASP A 149 -22.37 18.02 -7.64
C ASP A 149 -23.27 18.11 -8.88
N LEU A 150 -22.70 18.40 -10.05
CA LEU A 150 -23.47 18.54 -11.29
C LEU A 150 -24.09 17.21 -11.74
N GLN A 151 -23.41 16.08 -11.53
CA GLN A 151 -23.98 14.75 -11.77
C GLN A 151 -25.13 14.45 -10.81
N MET A 152 -24.99 14.81 -9.53
CA MET A 152 -26.09 14.68 -8.57
C MET A 152 -27.28 15.57 -8.95
N ALA A 153 -27.02 16.82 -9.34
CA ALA A 153 -28.04 17.73 -9.83
C ALA A 153 -28.78 17.16 -11.03
N SER A 154 -28.05 16.68 -12.05
CA SER A 154 -28.63 16.06 -13.25
C SER A 154 -29.41 14.79 -12.96
N LYS A 155 -29.05 14.03 -11.92
CA LYS A 155 -29.77 12.82 -11.49
C LYS A 155 -31.10 13.16 -10.82
N LEU A 156 -31.15 14.25 -10.07
CA LEU A 156 -32.35 14.72 -9.38
C LEU A 156 -33.30 15.42 -10.35
N ASP A 157 -32.78 16.31 -11.20
CA ASP A 157 -33.54 17.03 -12.21
C ASP A 157 -32.65 17.33 -13.42
N TYR A 158 -33.05 16.83 -14.59
CA TYR A 158 -32.30 17.05 -15.82
C TYR A 158 -32.54 18.48 -16.33
N ASP A 159 -31.45 19.18 -16.62
CA ASP A 159 -31.46 20.55 -17.11
C ASP A 159 -30.33 20.73 -18.13
N ASP A 160 -30.64 21.34 -19.28
CA ASP A 160 -29.69 21.46 -20.41
C ASP A 160 -28.46 22.31 -20.06
N GLU A 161 -28.58 23.23 -19.10
CA GLU A 161 -27.44 24.01 -18.59
C GLU A 161 -26.49 23.11 -17.79
N ILE A 162 -27.02 22.21 -16.95
CA ILE A 162 -26.21 21.21 -16.22
C ILE A 162 -25.39 20.37 -17.22
N GLY A 163 -26.03 19.86 -18.27
CA GLY A 163 -25.35 19.07 -19.31
C GLY A 163 -24.24 19.86 -20.02
N SER A 164 -24.47 21.15 -20.25
CA SER A 164 -23.48 22.04 -20.88
C SER A 164 -22.28 22.32 -19.96
N VAL A 165 -22.51 22.50 -18.66
CA VAL A 165 -21.43 22.70 -17.67
C VAL A 165 -20.65 21.39 -17.46
N LEU A 166 -21.31 20.24 -17.37
CA LEU A 166 -20.65 18.93 -17.25
C LEU A 166 -19.66 18.66 -18.39
N LYS A 167 -20.02 19.00 -19.63
CA LYS A 167 -19.11 18.86 -20.79
C LYS A 167 -17.79 19.63 -20.62
N LYS A 168 -17.78 20.73 -19.87
CA LYS A 168 -16.57 21.51 -19.56
C LYS A 168 -15.81 20.96 -18.36
N VAL A 169 -16.52 20.50 -17.33
CA VAL A 169 -15.94 20.07 -16.05
C VAL A 169 -15.38 18.64 -16.11
N GLU A 170 -16.07 17.71 -16.77
CA GLU A 170 -15.71 16.30 -16.78
C GLU A 170 -14.30 15.99 -17.31
N PRO A 171 -13.80 16.62 -18.39
CA PRO A 171 -12.46 16.34 -18.89
C PRO A 171 -11.36 16.62 -17.86
N ASN A 172 -11.44 17.75 -17.14
CA ASN A 172 -10.48 18.09 -16.09
C ASN A 172 -10.61 17.15 -14.89
N ALA A 173 -11.84 16.86 -14.45
CA ALA A 173 -12.09 15.93 -13.35
C ALA A 173 -11.52 14.52 -13.65
N ARG A 174 -11.70 14.02 -14.88
CA ARG A 174 -11.14 12.72 -15.31
C ARG A 174 -9.61 12.71 -15.31
N LYS A 175 -8.96 13.77 -15.80
CA LYS A 175 -7.50 13.89 -15.79
C LYS A 175 -6.94 13.86 -14.36
N ILE A 176 -7.61 14.53 -13.42
CA ILE A 176 -7.22 14.53 -11.99
C ILE A 176 -7.38 13.13 -11.40
N GLU A 177 -8.53 12.49 -11.59
CA GLU A 177 -8.77 11.13 -11.07
C GLU A 177 -7.79 10.10 -11.65
N GLU A 178 -7.55 10.14 -12.97
CA GLU A 178 -6.56 9.27 -13.63
C GLU A 178 -5.15 9.48 -13.08
N HIS A 179 -4.79 10.74 -12.80
CA HIS A 179 -3.52 11.08 -12.17
C HIS A 179 -3.41 10.51 -10.75
N HIS A 180 -4.43 10.69 -9.90
CA HIS A 180 -4.46 10.13 -8.54
C HIS A 180 -4.33 8.59 -8.56
N ILE A 181 -5.10 7.91 -9.41
CA ILE A 181 -5.03 6.44 -9.56
C ILE A 181 -3.63 5.99 -9.99
N LYS A 182 -3.01 6.70 -10.95
CA LYS A 182 -1.64 6.40 -11.40
C LYS A 182 -0.65 6.56 -10.24
N TYR A 183 -0.78 7.63 -9.46
CA TYR A 183 0.15 7.95 -8.39
C TYR A 183 0.06 6.99 -7.22
N GLU A 184 -1.15 6.62 -6.81
CA GLU A 184 -1.40 5.63 -5.77
C GLU A 184 -0.81 4.26 -6.17
N ARG A 185 -0.91 3.89 -7.44
CA ARG A 185 -0.30 2.66 -7.98
C ARG A 185 1.23 2.69 -7.88
N LEU A 186 1.84 3.81 -8.26
CA LEU A 186 3.30 3.98 -8.19
C LEU A 186 3.79 3.92 -6.75
N GLN A 187 3.08 4.54 -5.80
CA GLN A 187 3.39 4.45 -4.37
C GLN A 187 3.32 3.02 -3.86
N LYS A 188 2.23 2.29 -4.15
CA LYS A 188 2.07 0.88 -3.78
C LYS A 188 3.18 0.00 -4.38
N GLU A 189 3.55 0.23 -5.63
CA GLU A 189 4.64 -0.53 -6.27
C GLU A 189 6.00 -0.25 -5.60
N ARG A 190 6.29 1.02 -5.26
CA ARG A 190 7.51 1.40 -4.53
C ARG A 190 7.55 0.76 -3.14
N GLU A 191 6.45 0.78 -2.40
CA GLU A 191 6.33 0.14 -1.08
C GLU A 191 6.57 -1.36 -1.16
N LEU A 192 5.97 -2.05 -2.15
CA LEU A 192 6.19 -3.48 -2.37
C LEU A 192 7.65 -3.79 -2.72
N ARG A 193 8.27 -3.01 -3.61
CA ARG A 193 9.69 -3.17 -3.96
C ARG A 193 10.60 -2.94 -2.76
N LYS A 194 10.32 -1.91 -1.95
CA LYS A 194 11.07 -1.62 -0.72
C LYS A 194 10.94 -2.76 0.29
N ALA A 195 9.72 -3.24 0.54
CA ALA A 195 9.48 -4.36 1.44
C ALA A 195 10.14 -5.66 0.95
N GLU A 196 10.18 -5.91 -0.36
CA GLU A 196 10.90 -7.07 -0.92
C GLU A 196 12.42 -6.94 -0.73
N ARG A 197 12.99 -5.75 -0.95
CA ARG A 197 14.41 -5.48 -0.70
C ARG A 197 14.77 -5.66 0.77
N GLU A 198 13.98 -5.10 1.68
CA GLU A 198 14.16 -5.26 3.13
C GLU A 198 14.11 -6.73 3.54
N ARG A 199 13.11 -7.49 3.06
CA ARG A 199 13.03 -8.95 3.33
C ARG A 199 14.24 -9.72 2.81
N LYS A 200 14.75 -9.38 1.62
CA LYS A 200 15.98 -10.00 1.08
C LYS A 200 17.19 -9.65 1.93
N GLN A 201 17.36 -8.37 2.29
CA GLN A 201 18.45 -7.91 3.14
C GLN A 201 18.40 -8.53 4.55
N GLU A 202 17.22 -8.78 5.11
CA GLU A 202 17.05 -9.48 6.39
C GLU A 202 17.35 -10.99 6.29
N ALA A 203 16.98 -11.62 5.16
CA ALA A 203 17.20 -13.05 4.94
C ALA A 203 18.65 -13.39 4.58
N GLU A 204 19.34 -12.51 3.85
CA GLU A 204 20.71 -12.72 3.35
C GLU A 204 21.73 -13.09 4.44
N PRO A 205 21.82 -12.39 5.59
CA PRO A 205 22.74 -12.77 6.67
C PRO A 205 22.44 -14.16 7.24
N GLN A 206 21.16 -14.48 7.45
CA GLN A 206 20.75 -15.77 8.02
C GLN A 206 21.02 -16.92 7.05
N GLU A 207 20.78 -16.72 5.76
CA GLU A 207 21.11 -17.70 4.72
C GLU A 207 22.63 -17.88 4.60
N ARG A 208 23.41 -16.79 4.61
CA ARG A 208 24.87 -16.83 4.56
C ARG A 208 25.47 -17.53 5.78
N GLU A 209 24.96 -17.28 6.98
CA GLU A 209 25.36 -17.97 8.20
C GLU A 209 25.03 -19.47 8.14
N ALA A 210 23.81 -19.82 7.70
CA ALA A 210 23.40 -21.20 7.51
C ALA A 210 24.30 -21.93 6.49
N LEU A 211 24.63 -21.29 5.36
CA LEU A 211 25.54 -21.83 4.36
C LEU A 211 26.96 -22.00 4.90
N SER A 212 27.49 -21.01 5.62
CA SER A 212 28.81 -21.09 6.25
C SER A 212 28.89 -22.22 7.28
N ALA A 213 27.79 -22.57 7.94
CA ALA A 213 27.77 -23.68 8.88
C ALA A 213 27.88 -25.06 8.20
N LEU A 214 27.65 -25.17 6.88
CA LEU A 214 27.56 -26.46 6.18
C LEU A 214 28.87 -26.95 5.54
N ASN A 215 29.98 -26.21 5.67
CA ASN A 215 31.33 -26.57 5.19
C ASN A 215 31.33 -27.32 3.85
N GLU A 216 30.92 -26.63 2.78
CA GLU A 216 30.77 -27.22 1.45
C GLU A 216 32.00 -28.02 1.00
N GLY A 217 31.77 -29.20 0.43
CA GLY A 217 32.85 -30.06 -0.04
C GLY A 217 33.55 -30.88 1.05
N GLN A 218 33.17 -30.75 2.32
CA GLN A 218 33.82 -31.41 3.45
C GLN A 218 32.86 -32.29 4.25
N VAL A 219 33.43 -33.24 4.99
CA VAL A 219 32.71 -34.06 5.97
C VAL A 219 32.78 -33.38 7.33
N ILE A 220 31.63 -33.10 7.92
CA ILE A 220 31.52 -32.50 9.25
C ILE A 220 31.40 -33.63 10.28
N GLY A 221 32.34 -33.70 11.23
CA GLY A 221 32.24 -34.58 12.39
C GLY A 221 31.21 -34.05 13.39
N ILE A 222 30.38 -34.93 13.94
CA ILE A 222 29.34 -34.63 14.91
C ILE A 222 29.61 -35.45 16.18
N HIS A 223 29.81 -34.77 17.29
CA HIS A 223 30.17 -35.39 18.58
C HIS A 223 29.04 -35.30 19.62
N SER A 224 27.94 -34.59 19.35
CA SER A 224 26.77 -34.46 20.22
C SER A 224 25.50 -34.08 19.46
N ALA A 225 24.31 -34.24 20.07
CA ALA A 225 23.06 -33.77 19.45
C ALA A 225 23.04 -32.24 19.28
N ARG A 226 23.71 -31.52 20.21
CA ARG A 226 23.88 -30.06 20.14
C ARG A 226 24.63 -29.59 18.89
N GLU A 227 25.50 -30.42 18.34
CA GLU A 227 26.18 -30.16 17.06
C GLU A 227 25.35 -30.61 15.85
N LEU A 228 24.55 -31.67 15.99
CA LEU A 228 23.77 -32.24 14.89
C LEU A 228 22.61 -31.34 14.48
N ASP A 229 21.78 -30.93 15.44
CA ASP A 229 20.52 -30.23 15.15
C ASP A 229 20.73 -28.93 14.37
N PRO A 230 21.71 -28.06 14.71
CA PRO A 230 21.97 -26.84 13.93
C PRO A 230 22.34 -27.13 12.47
N LYS A 231 23.08 -28.22 12.18
CA LYS A 231 23.49 -28.58 10.82
C LYS A 231 22.32 -29.12 10.01
N LEU A 232 21.49 -29.97 10.60
CA LEU A 232 20.26 -30.46 9.95
C LEU A 232 19.26 -29.32 9.71
N ASN A 233 19.13 -28.40 10.66
CA ASN A 233 18.30 -27.20 10.51
C ASN A 233 18.84 -26.27 9.41
N ALA A 234 20.15 -26.03 9.34
CA ALA A 234 20.77 -25.24 8.28
C ALA A 234 20.59 -25.90 6.90
N ALA A 235 20.75 -27.22 6.80
CA ALA A 235 20.51 -27.98 5.58
C ALA A 235 19.05 -27.86 5.13
N SER A 236 18.09 -27.97 6.06
CA SER A 236 16.67 -27.80 5.77
C SER A 236 16.33 -26.37 5.33
N LYS A 237 16.87 -25.34 5.99
CA LYS A 237 16.63 -23.92 5.63
C LYS A 237 17.15 -23.59 4.23
N THR A 238 18.27 -24.20 3.83
CA THR A 238 18.89 -24.01 2.52
C THR A 238 18.42 -25.03 1.47
N SER A 239 17.39 -25.83 1.78
CA SER A 239 16.84 -26.88 0.90
C SER A 239 17.88 -27.88 0.38
N ARG A 240 18.93 -28.14 1.15
CA ARG A 240 20.01 -29.07 0.80
C ARG A 240 19.74 -30.47 1.32
N LEU A 241 20.18 -31.47 0.56
CA LEU A 241 20.26 -32.85 1.04
C LEU A 241 21.34 -32.94 2.12
N ALA A 242 21.01 -33.54 3.27
CA ALA A 242 21.97 -33.93 4.30
C ALA A 242 22.09 -35.45 4.38
N ILE A 243 23.32 -35.94 4.53
CA ILE A 243 23.62 -37.36 4.70
C ILE A 243 24.26 -37.57 6.05
N LEU A 244 23.61 -38.35 6.89
CA LEU A 244 24.08 -38.68 8.23
C LEU A 244 24.71 -40.08 8.23
N TYR A 245 26.03 -40.14 8.32
CA TYR A 245 26.84 -41.35 8.31
C TYR A 245 27.21 -41.76 9.74
N PHE A 246 26.60 -42.83 10.23
CA PHE A 246 26.97 -43.49 11.49
C PHE A 246 28.08 -44.51 11.29
N THR A 247 29.14 -44.39 12.08
CA THR A 247 30.39 -45.16 11.94
C THR A 247 30.93 -45.62 13.30
N ALA A 248 31.96 -46.47 13.28
CA ALA A 248 32.77 -46.80 14.46
C ALA A 248 34.21 -47.09 14.06
N THR A 249 35.18 -46.71 14.89
CA THR A 249 36.62 -46.91 14.63
C THR A 249 37.04 -48.39 14.51
N TRP A 250 36.39 -49.27 15.27
CA TRP A 250 36.64 -50.72 15.28
C TRP A 250 35.95 -51.46 14.12
N CYS A 251 35.07 -50.80 13.37
CA CYS A 251 34.33 -51.39 12.27
C CYS A 251 35.15 -51.43 10.96
N GLY A 252 35.49 -52.64 10.49
CA GLY A 252 36.23 -52.84 9.24
C GLY A 252 35.57 -52.24 7.98
N PRO A 253 34.30 -52.55 7.69
CA PRO A 253 33.57 -51.95 6.56
C PRO A 253 33.50 -50.42 6.62
N CYS A 254 33.41 -49.86 7.83
CA CYS A 254 33.41 -48.41 8.06
C CYS A 254 34.72 -47.76 7.63
N ARG A 255 35.86 -48.40 7.93
CA ARG A 255 37.19 -47.95 7.48
C ARG A 255 37.33 -47.98 5.95
N MET A 256 36.69 -48.94 5.28
CA MET A 256 36.70 -49.01 3.81
C MET A 256 35.88 -47.90 3.16
N ILE A 257 34.69 -47.57 3.71
CA ILE A 257 33.79 -46.59 3.08
C ILE A 257 34.06 -45.13 3.49
N SER A 258 34.73 -44.89 4.63
CA SER A 258 35.01 -43.51 5.09
C SER A 258 35.79 -42.64 4.08
N PRO A 259 36.83 -43.14 3.37
CA PRO A 259 37.51 -42.37 2.32
C PRO A 259 36.60 -42.06 1.13
N ILE A 260 35.73 -43.00 0.77
CA ILE A 260 34.75 -42.82 -0.32
C ILE A 260 33.75 -41.73 0.06
N PHE A 261 33.21 -41.76 1.29
CA PHE A 261 32.30 -40.73 1.81
C PHE A 261 32.93 -39.33 1.76
N THR A 262 34.23 -39.24 2.07
CA THR A 262 35.00 -37.99 1.96
C THR A 262 35.14 -37.54 0.49
N SER A 263 35.41 -38.46 -0.44
CA SER A 263 35.46 -38.11 -1.87
C SER A 263 34.10 -37.67 -2.42
N LEU A 264 33.01 -38.26 -1.92
CA LEU A 264 31.65 -37.89 -2.29
C LEU A 264 31.30 -36.49 -1.77
N ALA A 265 31.78 -36.12 -0.57
CA ALA A 265 31.65 -34.75 -0.07
C ALA A 265 32.27 -33.73 -1.02
N ALA A 266 33.50 -33.97 -1.47
CA ALA A 266 34.17 -33.11 -2.45
C ALA A 266 33.46 -33.10 -3.83
N LYS A 267 32.92 -34.25 -4.27
CA LYS A 267 32.20 -34.38 -5.54
C LYS A 267 30.84 -33.66 -5.52
N TYR A 268 30.16 -33.63 -4.38
CA TYR A 268 28.82 -33.06 -4.23
C TYR A 268 28.80 -31.92 -3.19
N PRO A 269 29.41 -30.76 -3.48
CA PRO A 269 29.59 -29.68 -2.50
C PRO A 269 28.28 -29.06 -1.99
N LYS A 270 27.17 -29.24 -2.72
CA LYS A 270 25.82 -28.80 -2.32
C LYS A 270 25.11 -29.76 -1.38
N VAL A 271 25.65 -30.97 -1.18
CA VAL A 271 25.12 -31.97 -0.25
C VAL A 271 25.90 -31.86 1.06
N VAL A 272 25.21 -31.94 2.19
CA VAL A 272 25.79 -31.82 3.52
C VAL A 272 26.20 -33.21 4.01
N PHE A 273 27.48 -33.43 4.25
CA PHE A 273 28.01 -34.72 4.71
C PHE A 273 28.33 -34.66 6.20
N LEU A 274 27.54 -35.36 7.01
CA LEU A 274 27.67 -35.42 8.46
C LEU A 274 28.15 -36.82 8.86
N LYS A 275 29.17 -36.89 9.72
CA LYS A 275 29.74 -38.14 10.23
C LYS A 275 29.58 -38.20 11.74
N VAL A 276 28.98 -39.27 12.23
CA VAL A 276 28.74 -39.53 13.65
C VAL A 276 29.47 -40.81 14.02
N ASP A 277 30.43 -40.73 14.94
CA ASP A 277 30.98 -41.93 15.57
C ASP A 277 30.04 -42.36 16.71
N ILE A 278 29.56 -43.60 16.67
CA ILE A 278 28.58 -44.09 17.65
C ILE A 278 29.16 -44.23 19.05
N ASP A 279 30.49 -44.35 19.19
CA ASP A 279 31.15 -44.45 20.49
C ASP A 279 31.33 -43.07 21.14
N GLU A 280 31.53 -42.03 20.32
CA GLU A 280 31.70 -40.65 20.73
C GLU A 280 30.35 -39.95 21.01
N ALA A 281 29.39 -40.07 20.08
CA ALA A 281 28.08 -39.41 20.13
C ALA A 281 26.94 -40.39 20.47
N ARG A 282 27.06 -41.10 21.59
CA ARG A 282 26.14 -42.18 21.99
C ARG A 282 24.68 -41.76 22.09
N GLU A 283 24.40 -40.52 22.52
CA GLU A 283 23.03 -40.01 22.62
C GLU A 283 22.37 -39.93 21.24
N VAL A 284 23.12 -39.47 20.23
CA VAL A 284 22.67 -39.35 18.84
C VAL A 284 22.45 -40.73 18.25
N ALA A 285 23.40 -41.65 18.44
CA ALA A 285 23.25 -43.02 17.98
C ALA A 285 22.02 -43.72 18.59
N SER A 286 21.74 -43.44 19.86
CA SER A 286 20.56 -43.97 20.56
C SER A 286 19.27 -43.36 20.03
N SER A 287 19.20 -42.03 19.84
CA SER A 287 17.98 -41.36 19.35
C SER A 287 17.63 -41.76 17.92
N TRP A 288 18.62 -42.08 17.10
CA TRP A 288 18.46 -42.58 15.74
C TRP A 288 18.30 -44.11 15.65
N ASN A 289 18.21 -44.80 16.79
CA ASN A 289 18.05 -46.26 16.89
C ASN A 289 19.06 -47.05 16.05
N ILE A 290 20.35 -46.68 16.15
CA ILE A 290 21.41 -47.30 15.35
C ILE A 290 21.72 -48.70 15.88
N SER A 291 21.46 -49.71 15.05
CA SER A 291 21.72 -51.13 15.35
C SER A 291 22.86 -51.74 14.54
N SER A 292 23.34 -51.04 13.51
CA SER A 292 24.45 -51.50 12.65
C SER A 292 25.22 -50.33 12.05
N VAL A 293 26.51 -50.50 11.85
CA VAL A 293 27.40 -49.55 11.19
C VAL A 293 28.21 -50.25 10.09
N PRO A 294 28.51 -49.58 8.95
CA PRO A 294 28.15 -48.21 8.62
C PRO A 294 26.68 -48.09 8.21
N THR A 295 26.01 -47.00 8.61
CA THR A 295 24.63 -46.69 8.18
C THR A 295 24.54 -45.23 7.74
N PHE A 296 23.85 -44.97 6.64
CA PHE A 296 23.69 -43.65 6.03
C PHE A 296 22.21 -43.29 5.95
N TYR A 297 21.82 -42.15 6.50
CA TYR A 297 20.47 -41.60 6.37
C TYR A 297 20.48 -40.39 5.45
N PHE A 298 19.54 -40.33 4.53
CA PHE A 298 19.34 -39.22 3.60
C PHE A 298 18.19 -38.37 4.13
N ILE A 299 18.46 -37.09 4.37
CA ILE A 299 17.55 -36.16 5.03
C ILE A 299 17.34 -34.97 4.10
N LYS A 300 16.08 -34.65 3.79
CA LYS A 300 15.70 -33.46 3.01
C LYS A 300 14.48 -32.82 3.66
N ASN A 301 14.50 -31.49 3.80
CA ASN A 301 13.42 -30.74 4.46
C ASN A 301 13.06 -31.27 5.87
N GLY A 302 14.09 -31.64 6.65
CA GLY A 302 13.94 -32.15 8.02
C GLY A 302 13.39 -33.57 8.15
N LYS A 303 13.22 -34.31 7.04
CA LYS A 303 12.68 -35.68 7.05
C LYS A 303 13.67 -36.67 6.45
N GLU A 304 13.73 -37.87 7.02
CA GLU A 304 14.37 -39.03 6.39
C GLU A 304 13.61 -39.38 5.11
N ILE A 305 14.33 -39.39 3.99
CA ILE A 305 13.79 -39.74 2.67
C ILE A 305 14.37 -41.05 2.14
N ASP A 306 15.52 -41.48 2.66
CA ASP A 306 16.16 -42.72 2.24
C ASP A 306 17.24 -43.20 3.23
N LYS A 307 17.67 -44.46 3.10
CA LYS A 307 18.68 -45.09 3.98
C LYS A 307 19.56 -46.11 3.24
N VAL A 308 20.84 -46.20 3.59
CA VAL A 308 21.75 -47.28 3.16
C VAL A 308 22.38 -47.92 4.40
N VAL A 309 22.39 -49.25 4.46
CA VAL A 309 23.02 -50.01 5.55
C VAL A 309 24.15 -50.85 4.96
N GLY A 310 25.33 -50.82 5.58
CA GLY A 310 26.52 -51.52 5.11
C GLY A 310 27.39 -50.68 4.17
N ALA A 311 28.57 -51.23 3.83
CA ALA A 311 29.57 -50.55 3.02
C ALA A 311 29.29 -50.68 1.50
N ASP A 312 28.12 -50.20 1.05
CA ASP A 312 27.74 -50.19 -0.37
C ASP A 312 28.08 -48.85 -1.04
N LYS A 313 29.27 -48.79 -1.67
CA LYS A 313 29.73 -47.60 -2.42
C LYS A 313 28.75 -47.17 -3.51
N ASN A 314 28.34 -48.12 -4.36
CA ASN A 314 27.57 -47.82 -5.55
C ASN A 314 26.13 -47.43 -5.19
N GLY A 315 25.55 -48.10 -4.19
CA GLY A 315 24.24 -47.74 -3.66
C GLY A 315 24.21 -46.38 -2.98
N LEU A 316 25.27 -46.02 -2.24
CA LEU A 316 25.42 -44.70 -1.64
C LEU A 316 25.44 -43.61 -2.71
N GLU A 317 26.35 -43.69 -3.68
CA GLU A 317 26.49 -42.67 -4.73
C GLU A 317 25.23 -42.52 -5.59
N ARG A 318 24.60 -43.64 -5.99
CA ARG A 318 23.35 -43.62 -6.76
C ARG A 318 22.22 -42.89 -6.02
N LYS A 319 22.11 -43.05 -4.70
CA LYS A 319 21.09 -42.35 -3.90
C LYS A 319 21.40 -40.87 -3.74
N ILE A 320 22.68 -40.50 -3.70
CA ILE A 320 23.07 -39.08 -3.74
C ILE A 320 22.60 -38.47 -5.06
N GLU A 321 22.91 -39.11 -6.19
CA GLU A 321 22.48 -38.63 -7.51
C GLU A 321 20.96 -38.53 -7.63
N GLN A 322 20.23 -39.47 -7.04
CA GLN A 322 18.76 -39.47 -7.02
C GLN A 322 18.17 -38.29 -6.24
N HIS A 323 18.79 -37.88 -5.13
CA HIS A 323 18.17 -36.95 -4.16
C HIS A 323 18.84 -35.56 -4.10
N ALA A 324 20.03 -35.40 -4.67
CA ALA A 324 20.79 -34.15 -4.67
C ALA A 324 20.30 -33.09 -5.68
N GLY A 325 19.33 -33.45 -6.53
CA GLY A 325 18.64 -32.54 -7.46
C GLY A 325 17.70 -31.54 -6.79
#